data_AF-A0A3M0MLG8-F1
#
_entry.id   AF-A0A3M0MLG8-F1
#
_cell.length_a   1.000
_cell.length_b   1.000
_cell.length_c   1.000
_cell.angle_alpha   90.00
_cell.angle_beta   90.00
_cell.angle_gamma   90.00
#
_symmetry.space_group_name_H-M   'P 1'
#
loop_
_entity.id
_entity.type
_entity.pdbx_description
1 polymer ?
#
loop_
_entity_poly.entity_id
_entity_poly.type
_entity_poly.pdbx_seq_one_letter_code
_entity_poly.pdbx_strand_id
1 'polypeptide(L)'
;MFHEHHRPSLHTLLRLDAFTCVMMGSLLVLAPEPAAALTRIPVSLLFWAGLVLFPVAAFMLALSLKPHVPAWGAFAVIAGNWLWVLASLLLPLLGIILPNALGWLFLLGQAVVVAGFAGFEQRAAPKPAPAHS
;
A
#
# COMPACT_ATOMS: atom_id res chain seq x y z
N MET A 1 32.03 -7.60 14.48
CA MET A 1 31.69 -6.82 13.27
C MET A 1 30.20 -6.99 13.05
N PHE A 2 29.38 -6.18 13.73
CA PHE A 2 27.93 -6.26 13.59
C PHE A 2 27.55 -5.71 12.22
N HIS A 3 26.84 -6.50 11.40
CA HIS A 3 26.30 -6.06 10.13
C HIS A 3 25.46 -4.79 10.37
N GLU A 4 25.94 -3.63 9.92
CA GLU A 4 25.07 -2.47 9.72
C GLU A 4 23.95 -2.93 8.79
N HIS A 5 22.76 -3.14 9.34
CA HIS A 5 21.58 -3.42 8.55
C HIS A 5 21.34 -2.17 7.72
N HIS A 6 21.65 -2.24 6.42
CA HIS A 6 21.38 -1.21 5.44
C HIS A 6 19.86 -0.97 5.44
N ARG A 7 19.39 -0.03 6.26
CA ARG A 7 17.97 0.31 6.31
C ARG A 7 17.65 1.03 5.01
N PRO A 8 16.65 0.56 4.23
CA PRO A 8 16.28 1.23 3.00
C PRO A 8 15.87 2.68 3.31
N SER A 9 16.32 3.61 2.47
CA SER A 9 15.94 5.02 2.61
C SER A 9 14.44 5.20 2.35
N LEU A 10 13.84 6.25 2.90
CA LEU A 10 12.43 6.58 2.64
C LEU A 10 12.15 6.76 1.14
N HIS A 11 13.09 7.31 0.38
CA HIS A 11 12.96 7.44 -1.08
C HIS A 11 12.90 6.07 -1.78
N THR A 12 13.71 5.11 -1.33
CA THR A 12 13.71 3.75 -1.86
C THR A 12 12.39 3.06 -1.54
N LEU A 13 11.90 3.19 -0.30
CA LEU A 13 10.63 2.61 0.13
C LEU A 13 9.47 3.15 -0.70
N LEU A 14 9.36 4.47 -0.86
CA LEU A 14 8.30 5.10 -1.66
C LEU A 14 8.33 4.67 -3.13
N ARG A 15 9.51 4.47 -3.72
CA ARG A 15 9.64 3.98 -5.12
C ARG A 15 9.22 2.53 -5.25
N LEU A 16 9.63 1.69 -4.31
CA LEU A 16 9.25 0.28 -4.28
C LEU A 16 7.74 0.13 -4.07
N ASP A 17 7.17 0.88 -3.12
CA ASP A 17 5.73 0.88 -2.87
C ASP A 17 4.97 1.35 -4.12
N ALA A 18 5.36 2.50 -4.71
CA ALA A 18 4.78 2.99 -5.96
C ALA A 18 4.84 1.95 -7.08
N PHE A 19 5.96 1.24 -7.23
CA PHE A 19 6.09 0.16 -8.20
C PHE A 19 5.11 -0.99 -7.91
N THR A 20 5.00 -1.42 -6.65
CA THR A 20 4.03 -2.47 -6.27
C THR A 20 2.58 -2.03 -6.51
N CYS A 21 2.25 -0.76 -6.26
CA CYS A 21 0.95 -0.17 -6.56
C CYS A 21 0.66 -0.17 -8.08
N VAL A 22 1.64 0.18 -8.92
CA VAL A 22 1.46 0.10 -10.39
C VAL A 22 1.26 -1.33 -10.83
N MET A 23 2.05 -2.29 -10.33
CA MET A 23 1.91 -3.70 -10.69
C MET A 23 0.55 -4.28 -10.28
N MET A 24 0.15 -4.07 -9.02
CA MET A 24 -1.15 -4.51 -8.52
C MET A 24 -2.30 -3.79 -9.22
N GLY A 25 -2.21 -2.47 -9.41
CA GLY A 25 -3.21 -1.68 -10.12
C GLY A 25 -3.40 -2.16 -11.56
N SER A 26 -2.31 -2.45 -12.26
CA SER A 26 -2.33 -3.00 -13.62
C SER A 26 -2.99 -4.37 -13.66
N LEU A 27 -2.63 -5.27 -12.74
CA LEU A 27 -3.26 -6.59 -12.63
C LEU A 27 -4.78 -6.47 -12.44
N LEU A 28 -5.20 -5.60 -11.52
CA LEU A 28 -6.61 -5.44 -11.15
C LEU A 28 -7.44 -4.72 -12.22
N VAL A 29 -6.85 -3.80 -12.98
CA VAL A 29 -7.56 -3.07 -14.06
C VAL A 29 -7.59 -3.87 -15.37
N LEU A 30 -6.51 -4.59 -15.71
CA LEU A 30 -6.42 -5.35 -16.95
C LEU A 30 -7.09 -6.73 -16.88
N ALA A 31 -7.16 -7.32 -15.70
CA ALA A 31 -7.75 -8.64 -15.49
C ALA A 31 -8.70 -8.73 -14.27
N PRO A 32 -9.68 -7.81 -14.12
CA PRO A 32 -10.60 -7.82 -12.98
C PRO A 32 -11.50 -9.06 -12.98
N GLU A 33 -11.96 -9.52 -14.16
CA GLU A 33 -12.84 -10.69 -14.26
C GLU A 33 -12.13 -12.00 -13.90
N PRO A 34 -10.95 -12.34 -14.46
CA PRO A 34 -10.20 -13.51 -14.00
C PRO A 34 -9.86 -13.47 -12.51
N ALA A 35 -9.45 -12.30 -12.00
CA ALA A 35 -9.16 -12.13 -10.59
C ALA A 35 -10.39 -12.36 -9.71
N ALA A 36 -11.56 -11.83 -10.11
CA ALA A 36 -12.83 -12.06 -9.42
C ALA A 36 -13.24 -13.54 -9.44
N ALA A 37 -13.09 -14.22 -10.59
CA ALA A 37 -13.40 -15.64 -10.72
C ALA A 37 -12.57 -16.50 -9.75
N LEU A 38 -11.28 -16.18 -9.60
CA LEU A 38 -10.39 -16.90 -8.69
C LEU A 38 -10.63 -16.58 -7.21
N THR A 39 -10.89 -15.31 -6.87
CA THR A 39 -10.92 -14.84 -5.47
C THR A 39 -12.32 -14.74 -4.88
N ARG A 40 -13.37 -14.73 -5.72
CA ARG A 40 -14.75 -14.33 -5.39
C ARG A 40 -14.89 -12.91 -4.84
N ILE A 41 -13.94 -12.03 -5.13
CA ILE A 41 -14.07 -10.60 -4.84
C ILE A 41 -14.82 -9.94 -6.01
N PRO A 42 -15.78 -9.03 -5.76
CA PRO A 42 -16.54 -8.38 -6.84
C PRO A 42 -15.63 -7.69 -7.87
N VAL A 43 -15.92 -7.91 -9.15
CA VAL A 43 -15.18 -7.31 -10.30
C VAL A 43 -15.08 -5.79 -10.15
N SER A 44 -16.18 -5.13 -9.79
CA SER A 44 -16.22 -3.67 -9.60
C SER A 44 -15.28 -3.22 -8.48
N LEU A 45 -15.25 -3.93 -7.36
CA LEU A 45 -14.36 -3.61 -6.25
C LEU A 45 -12.89 -3.75 -6.67
N LEU A 46 -12.54 -4.85 -7.36
CA LEU A 46 -11.18 -5.06 -7.86
C LEU A 46 -10.76 -3.97 -8.85
N PHE A 47 -11.61 -3.66 -9.83
CA PHE A 47 -11.33 -2.65 -10.84
C PHE A 47 -11.12 -1.26 -10.24
N TRP A 48 -12.04 -0.80 -9.38
CA TRP A 48 -11.94 0.52 -8.76
C TRP A 48 -10.77 0.60 -7.76
N ALA A 49 -10.50 -0.47 -7.01
CA ALA A 49 -9.31 -0.57 -6.18
C ALA A 49 -8.04 -0.42 -7.03
N GLY A 50 -7.96 -1.15 -8.15
CA GLY A 50 -6.84 -1.05 -9.08
C GLY A 50 -6.66 0.36 -9.64
N LEU A 51 -7.75 1.04 -9.99
CA LEU A 51 -7.70 2.41 -10.51
C LEU A 51 -7.18 3.41 -9.46
N VAL A 52 -7.56 3.26 -8.20
CA VAL A 52 -7.09 4.10 -7.08
C VAL A 52 -5.59 3.94 -6.81
N LEU A 53 -5.00 2.78 -7.11
CA LEU A 53 -3.57 2.56 -6.90
C LEU A 53 -2.68 3.42 -7.81
N PHE A 54 -3.16 3.80 -9.00
CA PHE A 54 -2.38 4.65 -9.92
C PHE A 54 -2.10 6.07 -9.39
N PRO A 55 -3.10 6.86 -8.95
CA PRO A 55 -2.81 8.18 -8.37
C PRO A 55 -2.01 8.06 -7.06
N VAL A 56 -2.21 7.00 -6.27
CA VAL A 56 -1.39 6.74 -5.07
C VAL A 56 0.06 6.47 -5.44
N ALA A 57 0.32 5.62 -6.44
CA ALA A 57 1.66 5.36 -6.96
C ALA A 57 2.32 6.63 -7.52
N ALA A 58 1.58 7.43 -8.29
CA ALA A 58 2.07 8.68 -8.83
C ALA A 58 2.43 9.68 -7.73
N PHE A 59 1.61 9.76 -6.67
CA PHE A 59 1.89 10.58 -5.50
C PHE A 59 3.17 10.15 -4.78
N MET A 60 3.32 8.85 -4.48
CA MET A 60 4.52 8.30 -3.85
C MET A 60 5.78 8.53 -4.69
N LEU A 61 5.69 8.31 -6.00
CA LEU A 61 6.80 8.57 -6.92
C LEU A 61 7.17 10.06 -6.90
N ALA A 62 6.19 10.97 -6.98
CA ALA A 62 6.41 12.41 -6.92
C ALA A 62 7.07 12.85 -5.60
N LEU A 63 6.71 12.25 -4.46
CA LEU A 63 7.39 12.49 -3.19
C LEU A 63 8.84 11.99 -3.22
N SER A 64 9.08 10.80 -3.78
CA SER A 64 10.41 10.18 -3.85
C SER A 64 11.41 10.95 -4.73
N LEU A 65 10.93 11.80 -5.63
CA LEU A 65 11.73 12.65 -6.52
C LEU A 65 12.12 13.99 -5.90
N LYS A 66 11.51 14.37 -4.76
CA LYS A 66 11.88 15.60 -4.05
C LYS A 66 13.25 15.45 -3.39
N PRO A 67 14.03 16.54 -3.22
CA PRO A 67 15.28 16.50 -2.46
C PRO A 67 15.09 16.05 -1.00
N HIS A 68 13.95 16.43 -0.40
CA HIS A 68 13.53 16.01 0.93
C HIS A 68 12.06 15.61 0.89
N VAL A 69 11.73 14.45 1.44
CA VAL A 69 10.32 14.02 1.57
C VAL A 69 9.68 14.82 2.70
N PRO A 70 8.61 15.60 2.43
CA PRO A 70 7.92 16.34 3.48
C PRO A 70 7.23 15.39 4.47
N ALA A 71 7.27 15.73 5.77
CA ALA A 71 6.68 14.90 6.83
C ALA A 71 5.19 14.62 6.62
N TRP A 72 4.41 15.61 6.16
CA TRP A 72 2.99 15.42 5.85
C TRP A 72 2.78 14.42 4.72
N GLY A 73 3.67 14.38 3.73
CA GLY A 73 3.58 13.47 2.59
C GLY A 73 3.87 12.04 3.01
N ALA A 74 4.93 11.84 3.81
CA ALA A 74 5.22 10.54 4.40
C ALA A 74 4.06 10.05 5.28
N PHE A 75 3.50 10.92 6.13
CA PHE A 75 2.35 10.59 6.95
C PHE A 75 1.11 10.19 6.13
N ALA A 76 0.82 10.92 5.04
CA ALA A 76 -0.31 10.60 4.16
C ALA A 76 -0.18 9.21 3.54
N VAL A 77 1.01 8.83 3.06
CA VAL A 77 1.28 7.49 2.51
C VAL A 77 1.10 6.42 3.59
N ILE A 78 1.74 6.59 4.75
CA ILE A 78 1.64 5.66 5.87
C ILE A 78 0.18 5.46 6.30
N ALA A 79 -0.58 6.55 6.47
CA ALA A 79 -1.98 6.50 6.87
C ALA A 79 -2.84 5.82 5.80
N GLY A 80 -2.60 6.11 4.53
CA GLY A 80 -3.26 5.45 3.41
C GLY A 80 -2.98 3.94 3.38
N ASN A 81 -1.73 3.53 3.57
CA ASN A 81 -1.34 2.12 3.62
C ASN A 81 -2.02 1.39 4.78
N TRP A 82 -2.07 1.98 5.97
CA TRP A 82 -2.83 1.39 7.09
C TRP A 82 -4.32 1.33 6.84
N LEU A 83 -4.91 2.37 6.25
CA LEU A 83 -6.33 2.37 5.89
C LEU A 83 -6.64 1.27 4.86
N TRP A 84 -5.74 1.06 3.88
CA TRP A 84 -5.86 0.00 2.90
C TRP A 84 -5.83 -1.39 3.53
N VAL A 85 -4.90 -1.63 4.46
CA VAL A 85 -4.81 -2.87 5.25
C VAL A 85 -6.10 -3.09 6.03
N LEU A 86 -6.59 -2.07 6.74
CA LEU A 86 -7.84 -2.17 7.50
C LEU A 86 -9.03 -2.48 6.59
N ALA A 87 -9.18 -1.76 5.47
CA ALA A 87 -10.27 -2.01 4.52
C ALA A 87 -10.23 -3.44 3.97
N SER A 88 -9.04 -3.95 3.67
CA SER A 88 -8.83 -5.32 3.15
C SER A 88 -9.28 -6.41 4.13
N LEU A 89 -9.23 -6.13 5.44
CA LEU A 89 -9.68 -7.04 6.49
C LEU A 89 -11.15 -6.82 6.86
N LEU A 90 -11.58 -5.57 6.95
CA LEU A 90 -12.93 -5.21 7.39
C LEU A 90 -13.99 -5.57 6.35
N LEU A 91 -13.72 -5.41 5.05
CA LEU A 91 -14.70 -5.71 4.01
C LEU A 91 -15.19 -7.19 4.08
N PRO A 92 -14.31 -8.21 4.20
CA PRO A 92 -14.75 -9.57 4.45
C PRO A 92 -15.38 -9.80 5.83
N LEU A 93 -14.77 -9.25 6.89
CA LEU A 93 -15.23 -9.48 8.28
C LEU A 93 -16.62 -8.92 8.55
N LEU A 94 -16.99 -7.83 7.86
CA LEU A 94 -18.32 -7.22 7.91
C LEU A 94 -19.31 -7.89 6.95
N GLY A 95 -18.89 -8.91 6.19
CA GLY A 95 -19.73 -9.61 5.22
C GLY A 95 -20.07 -8.79 3.96
N ILE A 96 -19.38 -7.67 3.72
CA ILE A 96 -19.58 -6.83 2.52
C ILE A 96 -19.07 -7.57 1.27
N ILE A 97 -18.00 -8.36 1.43
CA ILE A 97 -17.52 -9.31 0.42
C ILE A 97 -17.36 -10.70 1.04
N LEU A 98 -17.51 -11.73 0.22
CA LEU A 98 -17.44 -13.13 0.63
C LEU A 98 -16.36 -13.86 -0.19
N PRO A 99 -15.06 -13.57 0.07
CA PRO A 99 -13.97 -14.19 -0.66
C PRO A 99 -13.88 -15.70 -0.33
N ASN A 100 -13.38 -16.48 -1.28
CA ASN A 100 -12.99 -17.87 -1.01
C ASN A 100 -11.59 -17.94 -0.37
N ALA A 101 -11.03 -19.13 -0.21
CA ALA A 101 -9.69 -19.31 0.36
C ALA A 101 -8.59 -18.56 -0.44
N LEU A 102 -8.68 -18.54 -1.77
CA LEU A 102 -7.74 -17.79 -2.63
C LEU A 102 -7.94 -16.27 -2.48
N GLY A 103 -9.16 -15.80 -2.31
CA GLY A 103 -9.45 -14.40 -2.04
C GLY A 103 -8.90 -13.94 -0.69
N TRP A 104 -9.01 -14.77 0.34
CA TRP A 104 -8.35 -14.52 1.62
C TRP A 104 -6.83 -14.50 1.48
N LEU A 105 -6.24 -15.46 0.77
CA LEU A 105 -4.81 -15.48 0.51
C LEU A 105 -4.35 -14.22 -0.24
N PHE A 106 -5.12 -13.78 -1.24
CA PHE A 106 -4.86 -12.55 -1.98
C PHE A 106 -4.92 -11.32 -1.06
N LEU A 107 -6.01 -11.14 -0.31
CA LEU A 107 -6.20 -10.01 0.60
C LEU A 107 -5.14 -9.97 1.71
N LEU A 108 -4.85 -11.10 2.34
CA LEU A 108 -3.85 -11.18 3.40
C LEU A 108 -2.43 -11.01 2.84
N GLY A 109 -2.14 -11.61 1.69
CA GLY A 109 -0.84 -11.51 1.03
C GLY A 109 -0.48 -10.07 0.71
N GLN A 110 -1.39 -9.33 0.06
CA GLN A 110 -1.16 -7.91 -0.22
C GLN A 110 -1.17 -7.07 1.07
N ALA A 111 -2.03 -7.37 2.05
CA ALA A 111 -2.09 -6.60 3.30
C ALA A 111 -0.79 -6.71 4.10
N VAL A 112 -0.15 -7.89 4.12
CA VAL A 112 1.16 -8.07 4.77
C VAL A 112 2.24 -7.23 4.09
N VAL A 113 2.25 -7.21 2.75
CA VAL A 113 3.21 -6.40 1.98
C VAL A 113 3.01 -4.91 2.27
N VAL A 114 1.77 -4.41 2.19
CA VAL A 114 1.42 -3.01 2.45
C VAL A 114 1.72 -2.61 3.91
N ALA A 115 1.40 -3.46 4.89
CA ALA A 115 1.75 -3.23 6.29
C ALA A 115 3.27 -3.20 6.50
N GLY A 116 4.02 -4.03 5.77
CA GLY A 116 5.48 -4.00 5.75
C GLY A 116 6.02 -2.65 5.28
N PHE A 117 5.52 -2.14 4.14
CA PHE A 117 5.88 -0.79 3.67
C PHE A 117 5.53 0.28 4.70
N ALA A 118 4.29 0.32 5.19
CA ALA A 118 3.86 1.29 6.19
C ALA A 118 4.77 1.27 7.45
N GLY A 119 5.13 0.08 7.93
CA GLY A 119 6.01 -0.07 9.09
C GLY A 119 7.44 0.41 8.82
N PHE A 120 7.99 0.17 7.63
CA PHE A 120 9.32 0.67 7.27
C PHE A 120 9.33 2.18 7.02
N GLU A 121 8.30 2.71 6.37
CA GLU A 121 8.14 4.14 6.12
C GLU A 121 8.00 4.91 7.43
N GLN A 122 7.21 4.41 8.39
CA GLN A 122 7.10 5.00 9.74
C GLN A 122 8.46 5.12 10.44
N ARG A 123 9.31 4.10 10.30
CA ARG A 123 10.64 4.08 10.92
C ARG A 123 11.64 4.98 10.21
N ALA A 124 11.44 5.24 8.92
CA ALA A 124 12.30 6.09 8.09
C ALA A 124 11.82 7.55 8.02
N ALA A 125 10.56 7.82 8.37
CA ALA A 125 9.98 9.16 8.34
C ALA A 125 10.69 10.10 9.34
N PRO A 126 10.93 11.37 8.96
CA PRO A 126 11.43 12.38 9.89
C PRO A 126 10.47 12.53 11.07
N LYS A 127 11.00 12.52 12.30
CA LYS A 127 10.19 12.81 13.49
C LYS A 127 9.64 14.24 13.38
N PRO A 128 8.36 14.49 13.75
CA PRO A 128 7.88 15.85 13.86
C PRO A 128 8.76 16.62 14.86
N ALA A 129 9.16 17.84 14.50
CA ALA A 129 9.85 18.72 15.43
C ALA A 129 8.94 18.97 16.65
N PRO A 130 9.46 18.96 17.88
CA PRO A 130 8.66 19.27 19.06
C PRO A 130 8.06 20.67 18.89
N ALA A 131 6.75 20.79 19.07
CA ALA A 131 6.09 22.09 19.09
C ALA A 131 6.67 22.89 20.25
N HIS A 132 7.35 23.99 19.96
CA HIS A 132 7.75 24.96 20.97
C HIS A 132 6.46 25.57 21.54
N SER A 133 6.15 25.18 22.78
CA SER A 133 5.10 25.76 23.63
C SER A 133 5.50 27.14 24.14
#